data_AF-R5EGB4-F1
#
_entry.id   AF-R5EGB4-F1
#
_cell.length_a   1.000
_cell.length_b   1.000
_cell.length_c   1.000
_cell.angle_alpha   90.00
_cell.angle_beta   90.00
_cell.angle_gamma   90.00
#
_symmetry.space_group_name_H-M   'P 1'
#
loop_
_entity.id
_entity.type
_entity.pdbx_description
1 polymer ?
#
loop_
_entity_poly.entity_id
_entity_poly.type
_entity_poly.pdbx_seq_one_letter_code
_entity_poly.pdbx_strand_id
1 'polypeptide(L)' 'MQTYHNRADLPGGSTLGRISLAHVSVPTVDIGLAQLAMHSCYETAAVSDAIDLETAMAAYYGSTLEATESGFSIL' A
#
# COMPACT_ATOMS: atom_id res chain seq x y z
N MET A 1 0.87 -11.97 -0.43
CA MET A 1 0.02 -10.75 -0.46
C MET A 1 -1.28 -11.04 0.27
N GLN A 2 -1.72 -10.14 1.15
CA GLN A 2 -2.98 -10.22 1.88
C GLN A 2 -3.84 -9.00 1.50
N THR A 3 -5.17 -9.13 1.60
CA THR A 3 -6.11 -8.02 1.38
C THR A 3 -6.85 -7.70 2.65
N TYR A 4 -6.97 -6.40 2.96
CA TYR A 4 -7.63 -5.91 4.16
C TYR A 4 -8.79 -4.99 3.80
N HIS A 5 -9.92 -5.21 4.44
CA HIS A 5 -11.11 -4.38 4.29
C HIS A 5 -11.75 -4.20 5.66
N ASN A 6 -12.15 -2.96 5.97
CA ASN A 6 -12.98 -2.72 7.14
C ASN A 6 -14.35 -3.39 6.98
N ARG A 7 -14.96 -3.77 8.10
CA ARG A 7 -16.37 -4.14 8.10
C ARG A 7 -17.21 -2.94 7.66
N ALA A 8 -18.09 -3.15 6.69
CA ALA A 8 -18.84 -2.06 6.05
C ALA A 8 -19.79 -1.32 7.01
N ASP A 9 -20.19 -1.94 8.12
CA ASP A 9 -21.08 -1.36 9.12
C ASP A 9 -20.36 -0.54 10.21
N LEU A 10 -19.03 -0.47 10.17
CA LEU A 10 -18.22 0.28 11.14
C LEU A 10 -17.46 1.43 10.45
N PRO A 11 -17.28 2.58 11.14
CA PRO A 11 -16.41 3.63 10.63
C PRO A 11 -14.96 3.14 10.57
N GLY A 12 -14.33 3.32 9.42
CA GLY A 12 -12.92 3.01 9.20
C GLY A 12 -12.02 4.24 9.34
N GLY A 13 -10.72 4.00 9.51
CA GLY A 13 -9.69 5.03 9.34
C GLY A 13 -9.61 5.52 7.89
N SER A 14 -8.97 6.68 7.69
CA SER A 14 -8.66 7.23 6.37
C SER A 14 -7.15 7.31 6.14
N THR A 15 -6.73 7.34 4.88
CA THR A 15 -5.33 7.41 4.45
C THR A 15 -5.10 8.66 3.59
N LEU A 16 -3.83 8.99 3.38
CA LEU A 16 -3.45 10.05 2.44
C LEU A 16 -3.67 9.66 0.98
N GLY A 17 -3.69 8.36 0.62
CA GLY A 17 -3.93 7.91 -0.75
C GLY A 17 -5.25 8.45 -1.32
N ARG A 18 -6.31 8.43 -0.52
CA ARG A 18 -7.60 9.04 -0.89
C ARG A 18 -7.50 10.56 -1.10
N ILE A 19 -6.76 11.27 -0.25
CA ILE A 19 -6.57 12.72 -0.34
C ILE A 19 -5.72 13.08 -1.56
N SER A 20 -4.70 12.27 -1.87
CA SER A 20 -3.79 12.48 -3.00
C SER A 20 -4.52 12.59 -4.33
N LEU A 21 -5.60 11.81 -4.53
CA LEU A 21 -6.43 11.87 -5.74
C LEU A 21 -7.09 13.23 -5.99
N ALA A 22 -7.30 14.05 -4.94
CA ALA A 22 -7.81 15.41 -5.09
C ALA A 22 -6.76 16.40 -5.61
N HIS A 23 -5.47 16.06 -5.48
CA HIS A 23 -4.36 16.93 -5.88
C HIS A 23 -3.72 16.47 -7.19
N VAL A 24 -3.60 15.15 -7.39
CA VAL A 24 -2.96 14.55 -8.56
C VAL A 24 -3.74 13.31 -8.98
N SER A 25 -4.32 13.36 -10.19
CA SER A 25 -5.16 12.28 -10.74
C SER A 25 -4.33 11.13 -11.30
N VAL A 26 -3.69 10.37 -10.43
CA VAL A 26 -2.88 9.19 -10.79
C VAL A 26 -3.44 7.95 -10.09
N PRO A 27 -3.53 6.79 -10.77
CA PRO A 27 -3.92 5.53 -10.14
C PRO A 27 -3.08 5.28 -8.88
N THR A 28 -3.75 5.10 -7.74
CA THR A 28 -3.12 4.99 -6.42
C THR A 28 -3.62 3.74 -5.72
N VAL A 29 -2.72 3.04 -5.03
CA VAL A 29 -3.04 1.92 -4.14
C VAL A 29 -2.47 2.21 -2.76
N ASP A 30 -3.28 2.01 -1.71
CA ASP A 30 -2.81 2.05 -0.33
C ASP A 30 -2.32 0.65 0.07
N ILE A 31 -1.09 0.57 0.55
CA ILE A 31 -0.48 -0.65 1.10
C ILE A 31 0.13 -0.33 2.46
N GLY A 32 0.35 -1.35 3.28
CA GLY A 32 0.99 -1.19 4.58
C GLY A 32 1.26 -2.51 5.27
N LEU A 33 1.98 -2.44 6.38
CA LEU A 33 2.25 -3.58 7.25
C LEU A 33 1.11 -3.77 8.23
N ALA A 34 0.67 -5.02 8.41
CA ALA A 34 -0.30 -5.33 9.45
C ALA A 34 0.35 -5.14 10.83
N GLN A 35 -0.34 -4.45 11.72
CA GLN A 35 0.11 -4.24 13.10
C GLN A 35 -1.05 -4.35 14.08
N LEU A 36 -0.72 -4.63 15.33
CA LEU A 36 -1.65 -4.67 16.45
C LEU A 36 -1.49 -3.44 17.33
N ALA A 37 -2.62 -2.99 17.89
CA ALA A 37 -2.71 -1.85 18.79
C ALA A 37 -2.24 -0.52 18.16
N MET A 38 -2.53 -0.29 16.88
CA MET A 38 -2.23 0.99 16.20
C MET A 38 -2.78 2.19 17.01
N HIS A 39 -1.94 3.22 17.20
CA HIS A 39 -2.13 4.37 18.10
C HIS A 39 -1.91 4.12 19.60
N SER A 40 -1.40 2.96 20.01
CA SER A 40 -0.93 2.70 21.37
C SER A 40 0.43 3.35 21.63
N CYS A 41 0.81 3.52 22.90
CA CYS A 41 2.20 3.85 23.26
C CYS A 41 3.17 2.67 23.05
N TYR A 42 2.63 1.47 22.80
CA TYR A 42 3.37 0.27 22.46
C TYR A 42 2.62 -0.52 21.39
N GLU A 43 3.15 -0.50 20.17
CA GLU A 43 2.59 -1.19 18.99
C GLU A 43 3.34 -2.50 18.73
N THR A 44 2.73 -3.45 18.03
CA THR A 44 3.35 -4.75 17.72
C THR A 44 3.12 -5.11 16.26
N ALA A 45 4.21 -5.47 15.57
CA ALA A 45 4.18 -5.90 14.17
C ALA A 45 5.14 -7.08 13.97
N ALA A 46 4.95 -7.83 12.88
CA ALA A 46 5.85 -8.92 12.54
C ALA A 46 7.11 -8.39 11.84
N VAL A 47 8.27 -8.92 12.22
CA VAL A 47 9.56 -8.59 11.57
C VAL A 47 9.55 -9.01 10.10
N SER A 48 8.91 -10.14 9.78
CA SER A 48 8.78 -10.62 8.40
C SER A 48 8.05 -9.64 7.51
N ASP A 49 7.02 -8.95 8.02
CA ASP A 49 6.22 -8.04 7.20
C ASP A 49 7.07 -6.84 6.72
N ALA A 50 7.99 -6.37 7.56
CA ALA A 50 8.92 -5.31 7.17
C ALA A 50 9.88 -5.77 6.05
N ILE A 51 10.40 -6.99 6.13
CA ILE A 51 11.30 -7.58 5.12
C ILE A 51 10.54 -7.80 3.80
N ASP A 52 9.30 -8.28 3.88
CA ASP A 52 8.45 -8.52 2.72
C ASP A 52 8.12 -7.20 2.00
N LEU A 53 7.84 -6.13 2.75
CA LEU A 53 7.59 -4.81 2.16
C LEU A 53 8.86 -4.21 1.57
N GLU A 54 10.02 -4.33 2.24
CA GLU A 54 11.30 -3.92 1.68
C GLU A 54 11.54 -4.60 0.33
N THR A 55 11.37 -5.93 0.28
CA THR A 55 11.54 -6.73 -0.93
C THR A 55 10.56 -6.31 -2.03
N ALA A 56 9.30 -6.09 -1.69
CA ALA A 56 8.29 -5.64 -2.64
C ALA A 56 8.59 -4.24 -3.20
N MET A 57 9.04 -3.30 -2.36
CA MET A 57 9.40 -1.95 -2.80
C MET A 57 10.67 -1.95 -3.64
N ALA A 58 11.67 -2.76 -3.29
CA ALA A 58 12.87 -2.93 -4.09
C ALA A 58 12.54 -3.47 -5.49
N ALA A 59 11.65 -4.47 -5.57
CA ALA A 59 11.15 -4.96 -6.86
C ALA A 59 10.39 -3.88 -7.64
N TYR A 60 9.44 -3.19 -7.00
CA TYR A 60 8.61 -2.17 -7.64
C TYR A 60 9.42 -0.99 -8.20
N TYR A 61 10.35 -0.44 -7.40
CA TYR A 61 11.20 0.66 -7.85
C TYR A 61 12.36 0.22 -8.74
N GLY A 62 12.72 -1.07 -8.72
CA GLY A 62 13.69 -1.67 -9.63
C GLY A 62 13.11 -2.07 -10.99
N SER A 63 11.80 -2.17 -11.12
CA SER A 63 11.13 -2.51 -12.38
C SER A 63 11.19 -1.38 -13.40
N THR A 64 11.13 -1.75 -14.68
CA THR A 64 11.03 -0.79 -15.78
C THR A 64 9.61 -0.75 -16.32
N LEU A 65 9.07 0.46 -16.45
CA LEU A 65 7.77 0.68 -17.07
C LEU A 65 7.97 0.86 -18.58
N GLU A 66 7.38 -0.02 -19.39
CA GLU A 66 7.39 0.08 -20.84
C GLU A 66 6.05 0.59 -21.34
N ALA A 67 6.07 1.61 -22.19
CA ALA A 67 4.89 2.11 -22.87
C ALA A 67 4.58 1.24 -24.09
N THR A 68 3.36 0.71 -24.15
CA THR A 68 2.84 -0.13 -25.23
C THR A 68 1.73 0.61 -25.99
N GLU A 69 1.28 0.08 -27.13
CA GLU A 69 0.18 0.69 -27.91
C GLU A 69 -1.13 0.84 -27.12
N SER A 70 -1.36 -0.02 -26.11
CA SER A 70 -2.61 -0.08 -25.35
C SER A 70 -2.48 0.35 -23.87
N GLY A 71 -1.29 0.76 -23.42
CA GLY A 71 -1.05 1.15 -22.03
C GLY A 71 0.39 0.97 -21.58
N PHE A 72 0.58 0.43 -20.37
CA PHE A 72 1.92 0.20 -19.78
C PHE A 72 2.09 -1.24 -19.32
N SER A 73 3.29 -1.79 -19.53
CA SER A 73 3.72 -3.09 -18.99
C SER A 73 4.89 -2.90 -18.02
N ILE A 74 5.02 -3.84 -17.08
CA ILE A 74 6.13 -3.90 -16.12
C ILE A 74 7.09 -4.99 -16.61
N LEU A 75 8.34 -4.61 -16.86
CA LEU A 75 9.48 -5.49 -17.14
C LEU A 75 10.26 -5.78 -15.86
#